data_AF-A0A9Q3JL94-F1
#
_entry.id   AF-A0A9Q3JL94-F1
#
_cell.length_a   1.000
_cell.length_b   1.000
_cell.length_c   1.000
_cell.angle_alpha   90.00
_cell.angle_beta   90.00
_cell.angle_gamma   90.00
#
_symmetry.space_group_name_H-M   'P 1'
#
loop_
_entity.id
_entity.type
_entity.pdbx_description
1 polymer ?
#
loop_
_entity_poly.entity_id
_entity_poly.type
_entity_poly.pdbx_seq_one_letter_code
_entity_poly.pdbx_strand_id
1 'polypeptide(L)'
;MILHNILAEIGDKWLDSYEDDDPPQAENISSWVTELFPRGKENFNACLVIVDRYSKSVRFLPCHKEDTAMDKALLFWNNIISTCGIPKIIISDRGPKFTSEFWTNLYDMLGTKLSFSTAYHPHTDGLAERMIQTMEDILTRFCAYGMEYKDHEGYTHDWVTLLPGVQLAYKTSQHSTTGKSPSLVEKGWNSLFPVDHLKKNLLTIHPTAKDFHEMWKRACDTAAKCIAEAKEYNKQRYEKTNMVPEFKEGHQVLVSTLNFNNIKGPNKIRDSFVGPFTIIKLVGKNSVEVRLTEEFFRKHPVLPVILVKPYFQKAEDKFPSRKKTSTPPDIVEV
;
A
#
# COMPACT_ATOMS: atom_id res chain seq x y z
N MET A 1 -20.75 -26.92 -23.13
CA MET A 1 -20.00 -27.41 -24.32
C MET A 1 -19.80 -26.34 -25.39
N ILE A 2 -20.79 -25.46 -25.65
CA ILE A 2 -20.66 -24.39 -26.69
C ILE A 2 -19.74 -23.24 -26.25
N LEU A 3 -19.77 -22.81 -24.98
CA LEU A 3 -18.87 -21.77 -24.45
C LEU A 3 -17.38 -22.16 -24.46
N HIS A 4 -17.07 -23.46 -24.30
CA HIS A 4 -15.69 -23.95 -24.27
C HIS A 4 -15.05 -23.93 -25.66
N ASN A 5 -15.83 -24.13 -26.73
CA ASN A 5 -15.33 -24.06 -28.09
C ASN A 5 -15.17 -22.63 -28.58
N ILE A 6 -16.05 -21.70 -28.18
CA ILE A 6 -15.94 -20.28 -28.55
C ILE A 6 -14.72 -19.62 -27.87
N LEU A 7 -14.43 -19.96 -26.61
CA LEU A 7 -13.25 -19.43 -25.92
C LEU A 7 -11.93 -20.00 -26.46
N ALA A 8 -11.92 -21.26 -26.92
CA ALA A 8 -10.76 -21.86 -27.56
C ALA A 8 -10.47 -21.26 -28.95
N GLU A 9 -11.50 -21.07 -29.79
CA GLU A 9 -11.35 -20.44 -31.12
C GLU A 9 -10.96 -18.96 -31.08
N ILE A 10 -11.35 -18.24 -30.02
CA ILE A 10 -10.93 -16.86 -29.78
C ILE A 10 -9.52 -16.83 -29.19
N GLY A 11 -9.15 -17.74 -28.30
CA GLY A 11 -7.81 -17.83 -27.73
C GLY A 11 -6.70 -18.00 -28.77
N ASP A 12 -6.89 -18.90 -29.73
CA ASP A 12 -5.87 -19.22 -30.74
C ASP A 12 -5.68 -18.10 -31.78
N LYS A 13 -6.72 -17.32 -32.09
CA LYS A 13 -6.62 -16.21 -33.05
C LYS A 13 -5.99 -14.93 -32.47
N TRP A 14 -5.99 -14.77 -31.15
CA TRP A 14 -5.46 -13.57 -30.48
C TRP A 14 -3.97 -13.67 -30.10
N LEU A 15 -3.40 -14.88 -30.09
CA LEU A 15 -1.99 -15.11 -29.75
C LEU A 15 -1.03 -14.94 -30.94
N ASP A 16 -1.50 -15.11 -32.18
CA ASP A 16 -0.65 -15.06 -33.39
C ASP A 16 -0.33 -13.64 -33.91
N SER A 17 -0.91 -12.58 -33.33
CA SER A 17 -0.74 -11.20 -33.82
C SER A 17 -0.03 -10.25 -32.85
N TYR A 18 0.62 -10.76 -31.80
CA TYR A 18 1.36 -9.93 -30.83
C TYR A 18 2.87 -9.98 -31.13
N GLU A 19 3.33 -9.14 -32.05
CA GLU A 19 4.74 -8.76 -32.17
C GLU A 19 5.11 -7.82 -31.02
N ASP A 20 5.98 -8.30 -30.12
CA ASP A 20 7.01 -7.65 -29.26
C ASP A 20 6.92 -6.19 -28.74
N ASP A 21 5.79 -5.50 -28.82
CA ASP A 21 5.56 -4.23 -28.10
C ASP A 21 4.43 -4.41 -27.07
N ASP A 22 4.79 -4.90 -25.88
CA ASP A 22 3.88 -5.16 -24.75
C ASP A 22 3.19 -3.83 -24.30
N PRO A 23 1.87 -3.66 -24.48
CA PRO A 23 1.16 -2.47 -24.01
C PRO A 23 1.13 -2.48 -22.47
N PRO A 24 1.16 -1.30 -21.81
CA PRO A 24 1.14 -1.21 -20.35
C PRO A 24 -0.27 -1.48 -19.81
N GLN A 25 -0.73 -2.73 -19.89
CA GLN A 25 -1.90 -3.20 -19.16
C GLN A 25 -1.46 -3.62 -17.75
N ALA A 26 -2.43 -3.76 -16.83
CA ALA A 26 -2.21 -4.00 -15.41
C ALA A 26 -1.50 -5.34 -15.13
N GLU A 27 -0.19 -5.43 -15.39
CA GLU A 27 0.59 -6.66 -15.21
C GLU A 27 0.66 -7.07 -13.75
N ASN A 28 0.55 -6.10 -12.84
CA ASN A 28 0.79 -6.30 -11.43
C ASN A 28 -0.26 -5.56 -10.61
N ILE A 29 -1.24 -6.31 -10.14
CA ILE A 29 -2.26 -5.80 -9.23
C ILE A 29 -1.87 -6.17 -7.81
N SER A 30 -2.24 -5.32 -6.88
CA SER A 30 -2.10 -5.64 -5.48
C SER A 30 -3.41 -5.42 -4.73
N SER A 31 -3.74 -6.34 -3.83
CA SER A 31 -5.08 -6.50 -3.25
C SER A 31 -5.03 -6.75 -1.76
N TRP A 32 -5.78 -5.97 -1.00
CA TRP A 32 -5.86 -6.04 0.46
C TRP A 32 -7.26 -5.76 0.96
N VAL A 33 -7.58 -6.29 2.13
CA VAL A 33 -8.85 -6.03 2.80
C VAL A 33 -8.58 -5.19 4.05
N THR A 34 -9.25 -4.04 4.17
CA THR A 34 -9.30 -3.28 5.42
C THR A 34 -10.68 -3.40 6.08
N GLU A 35 -10.69 -3.50 7.40
CA GLU A 35 -11.92 -3.58 8.20
C GLU A 35 -12.44 -2.18 8.47
N LEU A 36 -13.74 -1.98 8.24
CA LEU A 36 -14.43 -0.72 8.50
C LEU A 36 -15.67 -1.02 9.33
N PHE A 37 -16.18 -0.03 10.04
CA PHE A 37 -17.41 -0.24 10.79
C PHE A 37 -18.59 -0.53 9.82
N PRO A 38 -19.57 -1.35 10.23
CA PRO A 38 -20.65 -1.76 9.33
C PRO A 38 -21.54 -0.59 8.86
N ARG A 39 -21.73 -0.40 7.53
CA ARG A 39 -22.58 0.64 6.92
C ARG A 39 -23.19 0.25 5.57
N GLY A 40 -24.02 1.13 5.01
CA GLY A 40 -24.79 0.89 3.80
C GLY A 40 -26.00 0.00 4.05
N LYS A 41 -26.84 -0.14 3.02
CA LYS A 41 -28.04 -1.01 3.09
C LYS A 41 -27.70 -2.49 3.32
N GLU A 42 -26.55 -2.91 2.81
CA GLU A 42 -26.01 -4.28 2.87
C GLU A 42 -25.14 -4.52 4.13
N ASN A 43 -24.98 -3.49 5.00
CA ASN A 43 -24.18 -3.56 6.22
C ASN A 43 -22.73 -4.05 5.99
N PHE A 44 -22.08 -3.52 4.94
CA PHE A 44 -20.68 -3.82 4.61
C PHE A 44 -19.77 -3.42 5.77
N ASN A 45 -18.88 -4.32 6.17
CA ASN A 45 -17.94 -4.16 7.29
C ASN A 45 -16.46 -4.24 6.85
N ALA A 46 -16.19 -4.26 5.55
CA ALA A 46 -14.84 -4.28 5.02
C ALA A 46 -14.77 -3.63 3.63
N CYS A 47 -13.59 -3.15 3.26
CA CYS A 47 -13.30 -2.66 1.91
C CYS A 47 -12.14 -3.46 1.31
N LEU A 48 -12.38 -4.04 0.13
CA LEU A 48 -11.34 -4.65 -0.70
C LEU A 48 -10.71 -3.52 -1.53
N VAL A 49 -9.45 -3.22 -1.20
CA VAL A 49 -8.63 -2.18 -1.83
C VAL A 49 -7.72 -2.84 -2.84
N ILE A 50 -7.85 -2.42 -4.09
CA ILE A 50 -7.11 -2.98 -5.21
C ILE A 50 -6.34 -1.84 -5.88
N VAL A 51 -5.05 -2.02 -6.08
CA VAL A 51 -4.17 -1.04 -6.69
C VAL A 51 -3.43 -1.66 -7.87
N ASP A 52 -3.54 -1.05 -9.05
CA ASP A 52 -2.64 -1.33 -10.15
C ASP A 52 -1.28 -0.69 -9.84
N ARG A 53 -0.22 -1.50 -9.77
CA ARG A 53 1.11 -0.99 -9.43
C ARG A 53 1.74 -0.16 -10.54
N TYR A 54 1.29 -0.29 -11.78
CA TYR A 54 1.81 0.53 -12.87
C TYR A 54 1.16 1.93 -12.85
N SER A 55 -0.14 2.00 -13.15
CA SER A 55 -0.85 3.28 -13.25
C SER A 55 -1.09 3.97 -11.91
N LYS A 56 -0.94 3.23 -10.80
CA LYS A 56 -1.39 3.63 -9.46
C LYS A 56 -2.91 3.81 -9.39
N SER A 57 -3.66 3.28 -10.35
CA SER A 57 -5.11 3.33 -10.33
C SER A 57 -5.67 2.42 -9.24
N VAL A 58 -6.75 2.85 -8.62
CA VAL A 58 -7.30 2.19 -7.42
C VAL A 58 -8.75 1.79 -7.61
N ARG A 59 -9.16 0.69 -6.99
CA ARG A 59 -10.55 0.32 -6.81
C ARG A 59 -10.84 0.05 -5.34
N PHE A 60 -11.90 0.67 -4.86
CA PHE A 60 -12.43 0.45 -3.51
C PHE A 60 -13.76 -0.28 -3.63
N LEU A 61 -13.77 -1.53 -3.18
CA LEU A 61 -14.94 -2.39 -3.32
C LEU A 61 -15.49 -2.70 -1.92
N PRO A 62 -16.68 -2.20 -1.55
CA PRO A 62 -17.30 -2.56 -0.29
C PRO A 62 -17.63 -4.05 -0.29
N CYS A 63 -17.36 -4.71 0.83
CA CYS A 63 -17.45 -6.16 0.95
C CYS A 63 -17.63 -6.56 2.42
N HIS A 64 -17.78 -7.87 2.69
CA HIS A 64 -17.84 -8.36 4.05
C HIS A 64 -16.51 -9.05 4.44
N LYS A 65 -16.15 -8.92 5.72
CA LYS A 65 -15.04 -9.65 6.35
C LYS A 65 -15.31 -11.15 6.34
N GLU A 66 -16.57 -11.55 6.27
CA GLU A 66 -17.02 -12.94 6.28
C GLU A 66 -17.11 -13.55 4.87
N ASP A 67 -16.99 -12.73 3.82
CA ASP A 67 -17.07 -13.17 2.41
C ASP A 67 -16.22 -14.41 2.13
N THR A 68 -16.74 -15.38 1.39
CA THR A 68 -15.96 -16.54 0.99
C THR A 68 -14.89 -16.17 -0.04
N ALA A 69 -13.97 -17.10 -0.33
CA ALA A 69 -13.01 -16.92 -1.42
C ALA A 69 -13.73 -16.77 -2.79
N MET A 70 -14.90 -17.42 -2.96
CA MET A 70 -15.73 -17.28 -4.16
C MET A 70 -16.33 -15.88 -4.29
N ASP A 71 -16.83 -15.30 -3.19
CA ASP A 71 -17.36 -13.93 -3.19
C ASP A 71 -16.28 -12.92 -3.58
N LYS A 72 -15.06 -13.09 -3.05
CA LYS A 72 -13.91 -12.27 -3.45
C LYS A 72 -13.55 -12.47 -4.93
N ALA A 73 -13.67 -13.70 -5.45
CA ALA A 73 -13.37 -13.97 -6.85
C ALA A 73 -14.39 -13.31 -7.78
N LEU A 74 -15.67 -13.31 -7.40
CA LEU A 74 -16.72 -12.58 -8.11
C LEU A 74 -16.47 -11.07 -8.08
N LEU A 75 -16.04 -10.51 -6.94
CA LEU A 75 -15.64 -9.10 -6.87
C LEU A 75 -14.49 -8.77 -7.84
N PHE A 76 -13.48 -9.63 -7.91
CA PHE A 76 -12.37 -9.49 -8.86
C PHE A 76 -12.84 -9.60 -10.31
N TRP A 77 -13.66 -10.58 -10.63
CA TRP A 77 -14.19 -10.77 -11.97
C TRP A 77 -14.98 -9.54 -12.45
N ASN A 78 -15.93 -9.10 -11.63
CA ASN A 78 -16.86 -8.03 -11.98
C ASN A 78 -16.20 -6.66 -12.07
N ASN A 79 -15.13 -6.41 -11.30
CA ASN A 79 -14.56 -5.07 -11.16
C ASN A 79 -13.15 -4.92 -11.75
N ILE A 80 -12.43 -6.02 -11.95
CA ILE A 80 -11.08 -6.00 -12.53
C ILE A 80 -11.09 -6.69 -13.87
N ILE A 81 -11.34 -8.00 -13.90
CA ILE A 81 -11.13 -8.81 -15.11
C ILE A 81 -12.01 -8.30 -16.25
N SER A 82 -13.26 -7.97 -15.96
CA SER A 82 -14.21 -7.39 -16.92
C SER A 82 -13.79 -6.03 -17.50
N THR A 83 -12.90 -5.29 -16.82
CA THR A 83 -12.54 -3.90 -17.19
C THR A 83 -11.10 -3.72 -17.63
N CYS A 84 -10.18 -4.56 -17.13
CA CYS A 84 -8.74 -4.45 -17.31
C CYS A 84 -8.12 -5.72 -17.92
N GLY A 85 -8.89 -6.80 -18.06
CA GLY A 85 -8.36 -8.12 -18.42
C GLY A 85 -7.77 -8.88 -17.24
N ILE A 86 -7.24 -10.07 -17.53
CA ILE A 86 -6.65 -10.96 -16.52
C ILE A 86 -5.25 -10.43 -16.16
N PRO A 87 -4.96 -10.15 -14.87
CA PRO A 87 -3.65 -9.66 -14.46
C PRO A 87 -2.58 -10.76 -14.57
N LYS A 88 -1.34 -10.40 -14.94
CA LYS A 88 -0.21 -11.34 -14.97
C LYS A 88 0.18 -11.77 -13.54
N ILE A 89 0.17 -10.84 -12.58
CA ILE A 89 0.56 -11.06 -11.18
C ILE A 89 -0.44 -10.40 -10.23
N ILE A 90 -0.90 -11.14 -9.22
CA ILE A 90 -1.64 -10.60 -8.08
C ILE A 90 -0.80 -10.72 -6.82
N ILE A 91 -0.63 -9.59 -6.14
CA ILE A 91 0.04 -9.50 -4.85
C ILE A 91 -1.00 -9.27 -3.77
N SER A 92 -1.07 -10.15 -2.78
CA SER A 92 -1.98 -10.01 -1.65
C SER A 92 -1.29 -10.36 -0.36
N ASP A 93 -1.93 -10.02 0.77
CA ASP A 93 -1.54 -10.60 2.05
C ASP A 93 -1.78 -12.13 2.07
N ARG A 94 -1.34 -12.76 3.17
CA ARG A 94 -1.53 -14.21 3.42
C ARG A 94 -2.88 -14.53 4.07
N GLY A 95 -3.89 -13.69 3.88
CA GLY A 95 -5.23 -13.95 4.38
C GLY A 95 -5.77 -15.30 3.90
N PRO A 96 -6.49 -16.06 4.76
CA PRO A 96 -6.91 -17.44 4.47
C PRO A 96 -7.76 -17.58 3.20
N LYS A 97 -8.41 -16.50 2.76
CA LYS A 97 -9.20 -16.46 1.52
C LYS A 97 -8.30 -16.45 0.28
N PHE A 98 -7.24 -15.64 0.31
CA PHE A 98 -6.29 -15.50 -0.79
C PHE A 98 -5.30 -16.66 -0.89
N THR A 99 -5.11 -17.43 0.20
CA THR A 99 -4.29 -18.64 0.25
C THR A 99 -5.12 -19.93 0.15
N SER A 100 -6.43 -19.83 -0.06
CA SER A 100 -7.30 -21.00 -0.21
C SER A 100 -6.96 -21.79 -1.47
N GLU A 101 -7.23 -23.10 -1.44
CA GLU A 101 -7.05 -23.98 -2.59
C GLU A 101 -7.88 -23.51 -3.79
N PHE A 102 -9.13 -23.10 -3.55
CA PHE A 102 -9.99 -22.50 -4.57
C PHE A 102 -9.34 -21.28 -5.23
N TRP A 103 -8.85 -20.32 -4.45
CA TRP A 103 -8.24 -19.10 -4.98
C TRP A 103 -6.98 -19.40 -5.78
N THR A 104 -6.14 -20.30 -5.26
CA THR A 104 -4.90 -20.71 -5.92
C THR A 104 -5.17 -21.39 -7.26
N ASN A 105 -6.09 -22.37 -7.29
CA ASN A 105 -6.46 -23.09 -8.51
C ASN A 105 -7.14 -22.18 -9.54
N LEU A 106 -8.01 -21.26 -9.08
CA LEU A 106 -8.67 -20.31 -9.98
C LEU A 106 -7.66 -19.47 -10.76
N TYR A 107 -6.69 -18.88 -10.07
CA TYR A 107 -5.72 -17.99 -10.72
C TYR A 107 -4.62 -18.76 -11.47
N ASP A 108 -4.29 -19.99 -11.07
CA ASP A 108 -3.45 -20.89 -11.87
C ASP A 108 -4.12 -21.21 -13.23
N MET A 109 -5.43 -21.53 -13.23
CA MET A 109 -6.20 -21.73 -14.46
C MET A 109 -6.29 -20.49 -15.35
N LEU A 110 -6.29 -19.29 -14.75
CA LEU A 110 -6.29 -18.02 -15.49
C LEU A 110 -4.90 -17.59 -15.97
N GLY A 111 -3.84 -18.34 -15.64
CA GLY A 111 -2.45 -17.97 -15.97
C GLY A 111 -1.92 -16.79 -15.15
N THR A 112 -2.54 -16.48 -14.01
CA THR A 112 -2.14 -15.41 -13.10
C THR A 112 -1.23 -15.96 -12.00
N LYS A 113 -0.05 -15.36 -11.86
CA LYS A 113 0.86 -15.69 -10.76
C LYS A 113 0.42 -15.01 -9.45
N LEU A 114 0.14 -15.80 -8.43
CA LEU A 114 -0.09 -15.29 -7.07
C LEU A 114 1.24 -15.08 -6.35
N SER A 115 1.40 -13.91 -5.73
CA SER A 115 2.58 -13.55 -4.95
C SER A 115 2.18 -12.98 -3.60
N PHE A 116 2.26 -13.78 -2.55
CA PHE A 116 1.87 -13.33 -1.21
C PHE A 116 2.94 -12.46 -0.56
N SER A 117 2.56 -11.28 -0.04
CA SER A 117 3.46 -10.47 0.76
C SER A 117 3.88 -11.24 2.01
N THR A 118 5.18 -11.21 2.30
CA THR A 118 5.66 -11.66 3.61
C THR A 118 5.40 -10.52 4.57
N ALA A 119 5.07 -10.82 5.83
CA ALA A 119 4.90 -9.83 6.91
C ALA A 119 6.15 -8.95 7.19
N TYR A 120 7.17 -9.01 6.33
CA TYR A 120 8.51 -8.47 6.50
C TYR A 120 9.04 -7.76 5.24
N HIS A 121 8.20 -7.41 4.25
CA HIS A 121 8.62 -6.61 3.08
C HIS A 121 7.95 -5.22 3.06
N PRO A 122 8.57 -4.19 3.68
CA PRO A 122 8.07 -2.81 3.71
C PRO A 122 7.84 -2.19 2.32
N HIS A 123 8.54 -2.69 1.30
CA HIS A 123 8.40 -2.21 -0.08
C HIS A 123 7.21 -2.82 -0.83
N THR A 124 6.80 -4.05 -0.48
CA THR A 124 5.71 -4.77 -1.15
C THR A 124 4.36 -4.42 -0.51
N ASP A 125 4.30 -4.35 0.83
CA ASP A 125 3.11 -3.91 1.57
C ASP A 125 2.96 -2.38 1.62
N GLY A 126 4.06 -1.62 1.57
CA GLY A 126 4.01 -0.17 1.80
C GLY A 126 3.26 0.62 0.74
N LEU A 127 2.97 0.06 -0.44
CA LEU A 127 2.11 0.73 -1.44
C LEU A 127 0.63 0.60 -1.07
N ALA A 128 0.20 -0.59 -0.63
CA ALA A 128 -1.15 -0.79 -0.12
C ALA A 128 -1.41 -0.05 1.15
N GLU A 129 -0.49 -0.17 2.11
CA GLU A 129 -0.66 0.40 3.44
C GLU A 129 -0.81 1.91 3.33
N ARG A 130 0.01 2.54 2.48
CA ARG A 130 -0.14 3.97 2.16
C ARG A 130 -1.46 4.29 1.47
N MET A 131 -1.95 3.39 0.60
CA MET A 131 -3.21 3.60 -0.10
C MET A 131 -4.43 3.46 0.82
N ILE A 132 -4.42 2.45 1.69
CA ILE A 132 -5.42 2.22 2.74
C ILE A 132 -5.43 3.42 3.68
N GLN A 133 -4.26 3.87 4.16
CA GLN A 133 -4.15 5.08 4.98
C GLN A 133 -4.69 6.32 4.26
N THR A 134 -4.38 6.50 2.97
CA THR A 134 -4.91 7.63 2.20
C THR A 134 -6.43 7.55 2.09
N MET A 135 -6.99 6.37 1.84
CA MET A 135 -8.44 6.16 1.79
C MET A 135 -9.09 6.45 3.16
N GLU A 136 -8.55 5.88 4.24
CA GLU A 136 -9.04 6.06 5.60
C GLU A 136 -8.95 7.53 6.05
N ASP A 137 -7.86 8.22 5.73
CA ASP A 137 -7.72 9.66 6.00
C ASP A 137 -8.79 10.48 5.27
N ILE A 138 -9.03 10.17 3.99
CA ILE A 138 -10.07 10.86 3.22
C ILE A 138 -11.44 10.57 3.86
N LEU A 139 -11.77 9.30 4.10
CA LEU A 139 -13.04 8.89 4.69
C LEU A 139 -13.26 9.49 6.09
N THR A 140 -12.24 9.54 6.94
CA THR A 140 -12.32 10.11 8.31
C THR A 140 -12.61 11.61 8.30
N ARG A 141 -12.12 12.32 7.28
CA ARG A 141 -12.34 13.76 7.15
C ARG A 141 -13.74 14.08 6.63
N PHE A 142 -14.32 13.18 5.84
CA PHE A 142 -15.72 13.30 5.40
C PHE A 142 -16.71 12.81 6.46
N CYS A 143 -16.40 11.69 7.10
CA CYS A 143 -17.19 11.06 8.15
C CYS A 143 -16.46 11.26 9.48
N ALA A 144 -16.84 12.29 10.24
CA ALA A 144 -16.32 12.48 11.60
C ALA A 144 -16.42 11.18 12.42
N TYR A 145 -15.49 10.99 13.37
CA TYR A 145 -15.40 9.82 14.28
C TYR A 145 -16.79 9.38 14.78
N GLY A 146 -17.37 8.34 14.19
CA GLY A 146 -18.75 7.90 14.45
C GLY A 146 -19.60 7.57 13.21
N MET A 147 -19.09 7.86 12.01
CA MET A 147 -19.56 7.35 10.71
C MET A 147 -21.01 7.61 10.29
N GLU A 148 -21.49 8.83 10.49
CA GLU A 148 -22.55 9.40 9.67
C GLU A 148 -22.23 10.88 9.51
N TYR A 149 -21.98 11.33 8.29
CA TYR A 149 -21.95 12.76 8.02
C TYR A 149 -23.35 13.18 7.62
N LYS A 150 -24.06 13.90 8.49
CA LYS A 150 -25.28 14.58 8.11
C LYS A 150 -24.90 15.92 7.51
N ASP A 151 -25.19 16.11 6.23
CA ASP A 151 -25.08 17.45 5.66
C ASP A 151 -26.16 18.38 6.28
N HIS A 152 -26.05 19.67 6.00
CA HIS A 152 -27.00 20.68 6.47
C HIS A 152 -28.43 20.50 5.92
N GLU A 153 -28.62 19.58 4.98
CA GLU A 153 -29.90 19.20 4.38
C GLU A 153 -30.48 17.91 4.98
N GLY A 154 -29.73 17.26 5.89
CA GLY A 154 -30.17 16.07 6.63
C GLY A 154 -29.78 14.74 5.99
N TYR A 155 -28.99 14.72 4.91
CA TYR A 155 -28.52 13.49 4.28
C TYR A 155 -27.37 12.87 5.06
N THR A 156 -27.57 11.64 5.54
CA THR A 156 -26.51 10.82 6.11
C THR A 156 -25.65 10.23 4.99
N HIS A 157 -24.39 10.67 4.91
CA HIS A 157 -23.35 10.04 4.11
C HIS A 157 -22.56 9.06 4.97
N ASP A 158 -22.43 7.83 4.45
CA ASP A 158 -21.60 6.78 5.01
C ASP A 158 -20.38 6.51 4.12
N TRP A 159 -19.43 5.72 4.61
CA TRP A 159 -18.21 5.45 3.85
C TRP A 159 -18.50 4.72 2.53
N VAL A 160 -19.54 3.87 2.48
CA VAL A 160 -19.92 3.08 1.29
C VAL A 160 -20.38 3.99 0.16
N THR A 161 -21.24 4.96 0.47
CA THR A 161 -21.76 5.94 -0.49
C THR A 161 -20.69 6.94 -0.96
N LEU A 162 -19.64 7.16 -0.16
CA LEU A 162 -18.53 8.03 -0.52
C LEU A 162 -17.46 7.35 -1.38
N LEU A 163 -17.34 6.02 -1.34
CA LEU A 163 -16.28 5.29 -2.06
C LEU A 163 -16.14 5.68 -3.54
N PRO A 164 -17.21 5.79 -4.35
CA PRO A 164 -17.08 6.17 -5.76
C PRO A 164 -16.49 7.56 -5.94
N GLY A 165 -16.87 8.52 -5.09
CA GLY A 165 -16.34 9.88 -5.11
C GLY A 165 -14.87 9.93 -4.72
N VAL A 166 -14.49 9.20 -3.65
CA VAL A 166 -13.10 9.09 -3.19
C VAL A 166 -12.22 8.43 -4.26
N GLN A 167 -12.71 7.35 -4.87
CA GLN A 167 -12.02 6.66 -5.97
C GLN A 167 -11.78 7.60 -7.14
N LEU A 168 -12.81 8.37 -7.56
CA LEU A 168 -12.67 9.30 -8.67
C LEU A 168 -11.66 10.40 -8.35
N ALA A 169 -11.81 11.05 -7.19
CA ALA A 169 -10.93 12.13 -6.75
C ALA A 169 -9.46 11.69 -6.71
N TYR A 170 -9.19 10.47 -6.22
CA TYR A 170 -7.85 9.90 -6.22
C TYR A 170 -7.34 9.66 -7.66
N LYS A 171 -8.14 9.01 -8.52
CA LYS A 171 -7.75 8.68 -9.89
C LYS A 171 -7.47 9.90 -10.76
N THR A 172 -8.06 11.06 -10.46
CA THR A 172 -7.84 12.32 -11.18
C THR A 172 -6.74 13.19 -10.54
N SER A 173 -6.35 12.89 -9.30
CA SER A 173 -5.30 13.64 -8.61
C SER A 173 -3.91 13.19 -9.07
N GLN A 174 -2.98 14.14 -9.20
CA GLN A 174 -1.61 13.83 -9.62
C GLN A 174 -0.91 12.97 -8.55
N HIS A 175 -0.43 11.79 -8.96
CA HIS A 175 0.30 10.90 -8.08
C HIS A 175 1.79 11.26 -8.07
N SER A 176 2.41 11.31 -6.88
CA SER A 176 3.79 11.78 -6.69
C SER A 176 4.84 10.95 -7.44
N THR A 177 4.62 9.63 -7.54
CA THR A 177 5.56 8.72 -8.21
C THR A 177 5.51 8.82 -9.73
N THR A 178 4.34 9.04 -10.33
CA THR A 178 4.17 9.03 -11.79
C THR A 178 4.22 10.44 -12.39
N GLY A 179 4.06 11.48 -11.57
CA GLY A 179 3.92 12.87 -12.04
C GLY A 179 2.66 13.11 -12.87
N LYS A 180 1.78 12.11 -12.98
CA LYS A 180 0.52 12.13 -13.74
C LYS A 180 -0.58 11.60 -12.84
N SER A 181 -1.83 11.89 -13.19
CA SER A 181 -2.97 11.27 -12.52
C SER A 181 -3.11 9.79 -12.92
N PRO A 182 -3.54 8.91 -12.01
CA PRO A 182 -3.70 7.49 -12.32
C PRO A 182 -4.59 7.20 -13.53
N SER A 183 -5.70 7.93 -13.69
CA SER A 183 -6.60 7.77 -14.84
C SER A 183 -5.94 8.18 -16.17
N LEU A 184 -5.09 9.19 -16.17
CA LEU A 184 -4.31 9.56 -17.35
C LEU A 184 -3.31 8.47 -17.73
N VAL A 185 -2.73 7.76 -16.76
CA VAL A 185 -1.81 6.65 -17.03
C VAL A 185 -2.56 5.38 -17.45
N GLU A 186 -3.68 5.06 -16.80
CA GLU A 186 -4.49 3.86 -17.05
C GLU A 186 -5.26 3.95 -18.38
N LYS A 187 -5.85 5.11 -18.70
CA LYS A 187 -6.79 5.27 -19.81
C LYS A 187 -6.34 6.27 -20.87
N GLY A 188 -5.32 7.08 -20.60
CA GLY A 188 -4.90 8.18 -21.47
C GLY A 188 -5.72 9.46 -21.32
N TRP A 189 -6.70 9.50 -20.41
CA TRP A 189 -7.53 10.69 -20.16
C TRP A 189 -8.04 10.73 -18.71
N ASN A 190 -8.32 11.94 -18.22
CA ASN A 190 -8.97 12.14 -16.93
C ASN A 190 -10.48 12.14 -17.11
N SER A 191 -11.19 11.41 -16.26
CA SER A 191 -12.64 11.52 -16.17
C SER A 191 -13.05 12.94 -15.83
N LEU A 192 -14.05 13.44 -16.54
CA LEU A 192 -14.66 14.74 -16.28
C LEU A 192 -15.60 14.63 -15.08
N PHE A 193 -15.55 15.63 -14.21
CA PHE A 193 -16.43 15.74 -13.07
C PHE A 193 -17.79 16.35 -13.49
N PRO A 194 -18.87 16.08 -12.72
CA PRO A 194 -20.13 16.80 -12.88
C PRO A 194 -19.99 18.34 -12.90
N VAL A 195 -18.96 18.88 -12.22
CA VAL A 195 -18.62 20.32 -12.26
C VAL A 195 -18.10 20.80 -13.60
N ASP A 196 -17.47 19.93 -14.39
CA ASP A 196 -16.88 20.26 -15.69
C ASP A 196 -17.95 20.36 -16.79
N HIS A 197 -19.10 19.69 -16.59
CA HIS A 197 -20.21 19.62 -17.55
C HIS A 197 -21.49 20.33 -17.11
N LEU A 198 -21.43 21.15 -16.06
CA LEU A 198 -22.55 22.04 -15.72
C LEU A 198 -22.93 22.86 -16.96
N LYS A 199 -24.04 22.48 -17.60
CA LYS A 199 -24.70 23.33 -18.58
C LYS A 199 -25.16 24.56 -17.83
N LYS A 200 -24.36 25.63 -17.87
CA LYS A 200 -24.64 26.93 -17.22
C LYS A 200 -26.02 27.49 -17.59
N ASN A 201 -26.61 27.02 -18.70
CA ASN A 201 -27.88 27.47 -19.27
C ASN A 201 -28.96 26.36 -19.26
N LEU A 202 -29.10 25.59 -18.18
CA LEU A 202 -30.30 24.75 -18.00
C LEU A 202 -31.45 25.64 -17.50
N LEU A 203 -32.50 25.79 -18.32
CA LEU A 203 -33.70 26.58 -17.99
C LEU A 203 -34.43 26.07 -16.73
N THR A 204 -34.24 24.80 -16.38
CA THR A 204 -34.82 24.19 -15.18
C THR A 204 -33.92 23.06 -14.71
N ILE A 205 -33.35 23.19 -13.51
CA ILE A 205 -32.58 22.15 -12.84
C ILE A 205 -33.49 21.59 -11.74
N HIS A 206 -33.69 20.27 -11.72
CA HIS A 206 -34.44 19.64 -10.64
C HIS A 206 -33.71 19.88 -9.30
N PRO A 207 -34.41 20.25 -8.20
CA PRO A 207 -33.77 20.58 -6.92
C PRO A 207 -32.78 19.50 -6.45
N THR A 208 -33.22 18.24 -6.42
CA THR A 208 -32.36 17.10 -6.02
C THR A 208 -31.11 16.90 -6.89
N ALA A 209 -31.17 17.27 -8.17
CA ALA A 209 -30.01 17.17 -9.05
C ALA A 209 -28.99 18.30 -8.77
N LYS A 210 -29.48 19.48 -8.36
CA LYS A 210 -28.65 20.58 -7.89
C LYS A 210 -27.98 20.22 -6.55
N ASP A 211 -28.74 19.63 -5.63
CA ASP A 211 -28.23 19.21 -4.31
C ASP A 211 -27.14 18.14 -4.47
N PHE A 212 -27.36 17.13 -5.34
CA PHE A 212 -26.36 16.12 -5.69
C PHE A 212 -25.09 16.74 -6.29
N HIS A 213 -25.24 17.75 -7.15
CA HIS A 213 -24.12 18.47 -7.73
C HIS A 213 -23.32 19.23 -6.67
N GLU A 214 -23.99 19.94 -5.76
CA GLU A 214 -23.34 20.69 -4.68
C GLU A 214 -22.63 19.75 -3.71
N MET A 215 -23.26 18.63 -3.36
CA MET A 215 -22.64 17.54 -2.59
C MET A 215 -21.36 17.05 -3.27
N TRP A 216 -21.44 16.73 -4.57
CA TRP A 216 -20.31 16.24 -5.34
C TRP A 216 -19.14 17.24 -5.38
N LYS A 217 -19.47 18.52 -5.60
CA LYS A 217 -18.47 19.61 -5.63
C LYS A 217 -17.78 19.75 -4.28
N ARG A 218 -18.53 19.76 -3.18
CA ARG A 218 -17.99 19.79 -1.81
C ARG A 218 -17.08 18.59 -1.54
N ALA A 219 -17.50 17.40 -1.96
CA ALA A 219 -16.70 16.18 -1.86
C ALA A 219 -15.39 16.29 -2.64
N CYS A 220 -15.41 16.81 -3.87
CA CYS A 220 -14.19 17.00 -4.66
C CYS A 220 -13.24 18.03 -4.03
N ASP A 221 -13.76 19.20 -3.66
CA ASP A 221 -12.96 20.28 -3.08
C ASP A 221 -12.32 19.86 -1.75
N THR A 222 -13.08 19.14 -0.92
CA THR A 222 -12.60 18.63 0.36
C THR A 222 -11.56 17.54 0.14
N ALA A 223 -11.79 16.59 -0.78
CA ALA A 223 -10.83 15.54 -1.09
C ALA A 223 -9.50 16.13 -1.62
N ALA A 224 -9.58 17.13 -2.50
CA ALA A 224 -8.41 17.83 -3.02
C ALA A 224 -7.60 18.53 -1.91
N LYS A 225 -8.26 19.25 -0.99
CA LYS A 225 -7.60 19.83 0.18
C LYS A 225 -6.98 18.76 1.07
N CYS A 226 -7.69 17.65 1.29
CA CYS A 226 -7.19 16.57 2.13
C CYS A 226 -5.93 15.93 1.58
N ILE A 227 -5.91 15.69 0.26
CA ILE A 227 -4.73 15.17 -0.44
C ILE A 227 -3.56 16.16 -0.35
N ALA A 228 -3.82 17.46 -0.50
CA ALA A 228 -2.78 18.50 -0.37
C ALA A 228 -2.19 18.55 1.05
N GLU A 229 -3.05 18.56 2.07
CA GLU A 229 -2.65 18.56 3.48
C GLU A 229 -1.93 17.27 3.87
N ALA A 230 -2.41 16.11 3.44
CA ALA A 230 -1.76 14.82 3.70
C ALA A 230 -0.37 14.77 3.04
N LYS A 231 -0.24 15.33 1.83
CA LYS A 231 1.05 15.47 1.15
C LYS A 231 2.01 16.37 1.92
N GLU A 232 1.54 17.51 2.42
CA GLU A 232 2.33 18.46 3.22
C GLU A 232 2.75 17.84 4.57
N TYR A 233 1.81 17.19 5.26
CA TYR A 233 2.05 16.49 6.52
C TYR A 233 3.08 15.34 6.35
N ASN A 234 2.90 14.52 5.32
CA ASN A 234 3.82 13.43 5.01
C ASN A 234 5.22 13.94 4.63
N LYS A 235 5.31 15.07 3.91
CA LYS A 235 6.58 15.75 3.61
C LYS A 235 7.27 16.23 4.89
N GLN A 236 6.56 16.95 5.76
CA GLN A 236 7.11 17.45 7.02
C GLN A 236 7.52 16.33 7.97
N ARG A 237 6.73 15.25 8.03
CA ARG A 237 7.07 14.05 8.82
C ARG A 237 8.29 13.34 8.26
N TYR A 238 8.37 13.18 6.94
CA TYR A 238 9.53 12.60 6.27
C TYR A 238 10.80 13.43 6.54
N GLU A 239 10.73 14.75 6.42
CA GLU A 239 11.84 15.67 6.70
C GLU A 239 12.31 15.62 8.17
N LYS A 240 11.37 15.56 9.13
CA LYS A 240 11.68 15.44 10.57
C LYS A 240 12.23 14.07 10.97
N THR A 241 11.78 13.00 10.32
CA THR A 241 12.09 11.62 10.74
C THR A 241 13.28 11.04 9.97
N ASN A 242 13.53 11.48 8.73
CA ASN A 242 14.67 11.07 7.91
C ASN A 242 15.84 12.06 7.96
N MET A 243 16.19 12.55 9.15
CA MET A 243 17.58 12.95 9.40
C MET A 243 18.43 11.67 9.47
N VAL A 244 18.69 11.09 8.30
CA VAL A 244 19.58 9.94 8.17
C VAL A 244 20.99 10.46 8.50
N PRO A 245 21.66 9.93 9.53
CA PRO A 245 23.03 10.29 9.80
C PRO A 245 23.88 9.97 8.56
N GLU A 246 24.76 10.89 8.15
CA GLU A 246 25.73 10.59 7.08
C GLU A 246 26.68 9.49 7.57
N PHE A 247 26.40 8.26 7.17
CA PHE A 247 27.27 7.13 7.41
C PHE A 247 28.43 7.16 6.41
N LYS A 248 29.64 6.96 6.91
CA LYS A 248 30.84 6.79 6.09
C LYS A 248 31.41 5.39 6.30
N GLU A 249 32.15 4.89 5.33
CA GLU A 249 32.90 3.65 5.45
C GLU A 249 33.84 3.75 6.67
N GLY A 250 33.86 2.70 7.51
CA GLY A 250 34.60 2.68 8.76
C GLY A 250 33.87 3.23 10.00
N HIS A 251 32.68 3.83 9.87
CA HIS A 251 31.89 4.23 11.05
C HIS A 251 31.37 3.00 11.82
N GLN A 252 31.36 3.11 13.15
CA GLN A 252 30.74 2.12 14.02
C GLN A 252 29.24 2.38 14.15
N VAL A 253 28.46 1.31 14.09
CA VAL A 253 27.01 1.36 14.11
C VAL A 253 26.40 0.25 14.94
N LEU A 254 25.20 0.50 15.46
CA LEU A 254 24.35 -0.47 16.11
C LEU A 254 23.28 -0.94 15.11
N VAL A 255 23.02 -2.25 15.10
CA VAL A 255 22.02 -2.89 14.23
C VAL A 255 20.80 -3.30 15.06
N SER A 256 19.60 -3.03 14.57
CA SER A 256 18.35 -3.29 15.31
C SER A 256 18.06 -4.79 15.50
N THR A 257 17.74 -5.20 16.73
CA THR A 257 17.40 -6.60 17.07
C THR A 257 15.99 -7.01 16.66
N LEU A 258 15.15 -6.08 16.20
CA LEU A 258 13.75 -6.32 15.84
C LEU A 258 13.57 -7.54 14.91
N ASN A 259 14.54 -7.80 14.04
CA ASN A 259 14.49 -8.84 13.01
C ASN A 259 15.38 -10.06 13.29
N PHE A 260 15.94 -10.16 14.50
CA PHE A 260 16.78 -11.31 14.88
C PHE A 260 15.95 -12.34 15.65
N ASN A 261 15.59 -13.42 14.96
CA ASN A 261 14.84 -14.54 15.55
C ASN A 261 15.73 -15.49 16.36
N ASN A 262 17.06 -15.36 16.25
CA ASN A 262 18.04 -16.26 16.86
C ASN A 262 18.61 -15.73 18.19
N ILE A 263 18.15 -14.57 18.67
CA ILE A 263 18.60 -14.00 19.95
C ILE A 263 17.75 -14.59 21.07
N LYS A 264 18.40 -15.22 22.06
CA LYS A 264 17.73 -15.80 23.23
C LYS A 264 17.02 -14.71 24.05
N GLY A 265 15.77 -14.97 24.42
CA GLY A 265 14.98 -14.14 25.34
C GLY A 265 13.74 -13.47 24.71
N PRO A 266 12.75 -13.07 25.52
CA PRO A 266 11.52 -12.45 25.04
C PRO A 266 11.77 -11.05 24.45
N ASN A 267 11.07 -10.72 23.35
CA ASN A 267 11.21 -9.44 22.62
C ASN A 267 11.07 -8.18 23.48
N LYS A 268 10.37 -8.26 24.61
CA LYS A 268 10.16 -7.15 25.55
C LYS A 268 11.36 -6.87 26.47
N ILE A 269 12.27 -7.83 26.65
CA ILE A 269 13.36 -7.76 27.64
C ILE A 269 14.74 -7.62 26.97
N ARG A 270 14.88 -8.02 25.70
CA ARG A 270 16.15 -7.91 24.97
C ARG A 270 16.43 -6.49 24.48
N ASP A 271 17.71 -6.15 24.36
CA ASP A 271 18.15 -4.87 23.82
C ASP A 271 17.65 -4.70 22.38
N SER A 272 17.06 -3.55 22.06
CA SER A 272 16.48 -3.27 20.74
C SER A 272 17.53 -3.06 19.63
N PHE A 273 18.81 -2.94 20.00
CA PHE A 273 19.95 -2.70 19.11
C PHE A 273 21.21 -3.42 19.64
N VAL A 274 21.98 -4.05 18.76
CA VAL A 274 23.20 -4.82 19.07
C VAL A 274 24.37 -4.29 18.23
N GLY A 275 25.58 -4.37 18.77
CA GLY A 275 26.82 -3.89 18.17
C GLY A 275 27.82 -3.48 19.25
N PRO A 276 28.93 -2.79 18.91
CA PRO A 276 29.16 -2.05 17.67
C PRO A 276 29.65 -2.92 16.51
N PHE A 277 29.13 -2.67 15.31
CA PHE A 277 29.62 -3.25 14.05
C PHE A 277 30.20 -2.15 13.16
N THR A 278 31.10 -2.50 12.24
CA THR A 278 31.76 -1.53 11.35
C THR A 278 31.14 -1.56 9.96
N ILE A 279 30.85 -0.38 9.40
CA ILE A 279 30.40 -0.26 8.00
C ILE A 279 31.60 -0.56 7.08
N ILE A 280 31.45 -1.57 6.22
CA ILE A 280 32.44 -1.92 5.19
C ILE A 280 32.25 -1.01 3.98
N LYS A 281 31.00 -0.89 3.51
CA LYS A 281 30.68 -0.19 2.27
C LYS A 281 29.26 0.38 2.30
N LEU A 282 29.04 1.48 1.59
CA LEU A 282 27.71 2.00 1.31
C LEU A 282 27.15 1.34 0.04
N VAL A 283 26.04 0.63 0.15
CA VAL A 283 25.36 -0.04 -0.97
C VAL A 283 24.19 0.84 -1.41
N GLY A 284 24.49 1.81 -2.27
CA GLY A 284 23.52 2.82 -2.73
C GLY A 284 23.17 3.84 -1.63
N LYS A 285 22.05 4.56 -1.81
CA LYS A 285 21.63 5.64 -0.88
C LYS A 285 20.96 5.13 0.41
N ASN A 286 20.38 3.93 0.38
CA ASN A 286 19.47 3.45 1.43
C ASN A 286 19.94 2.16 2.12
N SER A 287 21.14 1.65 1.82
CA SER A 287 21.64 0.42 2.44
C SER A 287 23.12 0.51 2.76
N VAL A 288 23.51 -0.10 3.87
CA VAL A 288 24.87 -0.17 4.38
C VAL A 288 25.27 -1.63 4.47
N GLU A 289 26.48 -1.96 4.00
CA GLU A 289 27.08 -3.26 4.24
C GLU A 289 27.89 -3.19 5.53
N VAL A 290 27.51 -4.03 6.49
CA VAL A 290 28.05 -4.03 7.84
C VAL A 290 28.81 -5.32 8.08
N ARG A 291 30.00 -5.22 8.69
CA ARG A 291 30.76 -6.38 9.15
C ARG A 291 30.07 -6.98 10.38
N LEU A 292 29.26 -8.01 10.17
CA LEU A 292 28.62 -8.77 11.24
C LEU A 292 29.63 -9.78 11.82
N THR A 293 29.94 -9.67 13.11
CA THR A 293 30.76 -10.63 13.87
C THR A 293 29.89 -11.67 14.58
N GLU A 294 30.49 -12.81 14.96
CA GLU A 294 29.91 -13.87 15.82
C GLU A 294 28.61 -14.53 15.30
N GLU A 295 27.60 -14.72 16.16
CA GLU A 295 26.32 -15.42 15.93
C GLU A 295 25.49 -14.83 14.76
N PHE A 296 25.90 -13.67 14.24
CA PHE A 296 25.22 -12.92 13.19
C PHE A 296 25.84 -13.12 11.79
N PHE A 297 26.95 -13.85 11.65
CA PHE A 297 27.61 -14.10 10.36
C PHE A 297 26.72 -14.80 9.33
N ARG A 298 25.72 -15.57 9.78
CA ARG A 298 24.75 -16.26 8.90
C ARG A 298 23.70 -15.34 8.28
N LYS A 299 23.66 -14.05 8.64
CA LYS A 299 22.71 -13.06 8.10
C LYS A 299 23.34 -12.29 6.95
N HIS A 300 22.51 -11.83 6.02
CA HIS A 300 22.98 -10.99 4.93
C HIS A 300 23.60 -9.69 5.49
N PRO A 301 24.82 -9.33 5.07
CA PRO A 301 25.56 -8.19 5.62
C PRO A 301 25.03 -6.83 5.15
N VAL A 302 24.17 -6.81 4.12
CA VAL A 302 23.55 -5.60 3.59
C VAL A 302 22.25 -5.31 4.33
N LEU A 303 22.22 -4.19 5.05
CA LEU A 303 21.10 -3.77 5.87
C LEU A 303 20.57 -2.40 5.41
N PRO A 304 19.24 -2.21 5.38
CA PRO A 304 18.64 -0.90 5.19
C PRO A 304 19.11 0.08 6.27
N VAL A 305 19.38 1.33 5.90
CA VAL A 305 19.89 2.37 6.81
C VAL A 305 18.95 2.61 8.01
N ILE A 306 17.63 2.37 7.84
CA ILE A 306 16.64 2.50 8.92
C ILE A 306 16.84 1.50 10.06
N LEU A 307 17.51 0.37 9.80
CA LEU A 307 17.80 -0.66 10.80
C LEU A 307 19.13 -0.41 11.51
N VAL A 308 19.80 0.70 11.21
CA VAL A 308 21.16 1.00 11.66
C VAL A 308 21.18 2.36 12.37
N LYS A 309 21.87 2.44 13.51
CA LYS A 309 22.07 3.67 14.28
C LYS A 309 23.56 3.96 14.46
N PRO A 310 23.99 5.23 14.45
CA PRO A 310 25.37 5.59 14.75
C PRO A 310 25.72 5.16 16.18
N TYR A 311 26.86 4.51 16.35
CA TYR A 311 27.40 4.19 17.66
C TYR A 311 28.21 5.39 18.17
N PHE A 312 27.82 5.92 19.33
CA PHE A 312 28.59 6.94 20.02
C PHE A 312 29.33 6.30 21.18
N GLN A 313 30.66 6.33 21.12
CA GLN A 313 31.49 5.87 22.23
C GLN A 313 31.20 6.75 23.46
N LYS A 314 30.80 6.12 24.56
CA LYS A 314 30.42 6.84 25.78
C LYS A 314 31.67 7.48 26.38
N ALA A 315 31.64 8.81 26.58
CA ALA A 315 32.67 9.52 27.32
C ALA A 315 32.71 8.99 28.77
N GLU A 316 33.84 8.42 29.17
CA GLU A 316 34.04 7.77 30.47
C GLU A 316 33.83 8.74 31.64
N ASP A 317 34.03 10.04 31.41
CA ASP A 317 33.96 11.09 32.43
C ASP A 317 32.53 11.46 32.90
N LYS A 318 31.48 11.12 32.13
CA LYS A 318 30.12 11.57 32.46
C LYS A 318 29.41 10.72 33.51
N PHE A 319 29.78 9.45 33.69
CA PHE A 319 29.10 8.53 34.61
C PHE A 319 30.06 7.48 35.21
N PRO A 320 30.95 7.86 36.14
CA PRO A 320 32.02 7.01 36.66
C PRO A 320 31.54 5.79 37.47
N SER A 321 30.30 5.78 37.95
CA SER A 321 29.74 4.71 38.80
C SER A 321 29.11 3.53 38.03
N ARG A 322 29.06 3.59 36.69
CA ARG A 322 28.39 2.56 35.87
C ARG A 322 29.41 1.56 35.32
N LYS A 323 29.41 0.32 35.83
CA LYS A 323 30.30 -0.75 35.37
C LYS A 323 30.10 -1.02 33.87
N LYS A 324 31.20 -1.12 33.12
CA LYS A 324 31.20 -1.63 31.73
C LYS A 324 30.72 -3.08 31.76
N THR A 325 29.67 -3.41 31.02
CA THR A 325 29.40 -4.82 30.66
C THR A 325 30.55 -5.27 29.77
N SER A 326 31.28 -6.31 30.17
CA SER A 326 32.43 -6.82 29.43
C SER A 326 32.01 -7.14 27.99
N THR A 327 32.80 -6.67 27.03
CA THR A 327 32.86 -7.28 25.70
C THR A 327 33.08 -8.78 25.85
N PRO A 328 32.40 -9.64 25.05
CA PRO A 328 32.75 -11.06 25.00
C PRO A 328 34.24 -11.21 24.66
N PRO A 329 34.95 -12.16 25.29
CA PRO A 329 36.39 -12.33 25.06
C PRO A 329 36.71 -12.78 23.63
N ASP A 330 37.83 -12.28 23.09
CA ASP A 330 38.39 -12.72 21.81
C ASP A 330 38.67 -14.23 21.83
N ILE A 331 38.34 -14.91 20.74
CA ILE A 331 38.63 -16.33 20.55
C ILE A 331 40.15 -16.47 20.38
N VAL A 332 40.79 -17.16 21.32
CA VAL A 332 42.13 -17.70 21.15
C VAL A 332 42.00 -18.90 20.20
N GLU A 333 42.62 -18.81 19.03
CA GLU A 333 42.77 -19.96 18.12
C GLU A 333 43.55 -21.07 18.85
N VAL A 334 43.00 -22.29 18.84
CA VAL A 334 43.64 -23.51 19.35
C VAL A 334 44.17 -24.32 18.17
#